data_AF-A0A162MAW3-F1
#
_entry.id   AF-A0A162MAW3-F1
#
_cell.length_a   1.000
_cell.length_b   1.000
_cell.length_c   1.000
_cell.angle_alpha   90.00
_cell.angle_beta   90.00
_cell.angle_gamma   90.00
#
_symmetry.space_group_name_H-M   'P 1'
#
loop_
_entity.id
_entity.type
_entity.pdbx_description
1 polymer ?
#
loop_
_entity_poly.entity_id
_entity_poly.type
_entity_poly.pdbx_seq_one_letter_code
_entity_poly.pdbx_strand_id
1 'polypeptide(L)'
;MNMEAAIITTFLTSTVIATLISSYVAKISNDKNMSLKYITEERSVWRKVMRETTSKICSGKYDGDDLKELATMVMVSLNPLVEKGNKLDLYIIKLLKEIEKGDPDKQILDEFRDCVSVLLKHDWERSKNETKTLLFRDPESYIKKRTLGKFYEETEKDNSQIESR
;
A
#
# COMPACT_ATOMS: atom_id res chain seq x y z
N MET A 1 -34.01 34.46 -40.16
CA MET A 1 -33.11 34.84 -39.05
C MET A 1 -33.17 33.89 -37.84
N ASN A 2 -33.81 32.72 -37.94
CA ASN A 2 -34.09 31.87 -36.76
C ASN A 2 -33.24 30.58 -36.71
N MET A 3 -32.79 30.07 -37.87
CA MET A 3 -32.05 28.82 -37.95
C MET A 3 -30.56 28.99 -37.59
N GLU A 4 -29.90 30.02 -38.12
CA GLU A 4 -28.49 30.27 -37.79
C GLU A 4 -28.29 30.71 -36.33
N ALA A 5 -29.18 31.56 -35.81
CA ALA A 5 -29.16 31.93 -34.40
C ALA A 5 -29.34 30.70 -33.49
N ALA A 6 -30.28 29.80 -33.81
CA ALA A 6 -30.50 28.56 -33.06
C ALA A 6 -29.31 27.60 -33.13
N ILE A 7 -28.66 27.49 -34.30
CA ILE A 7 -27.43 26.69 -34.48
C ILE A 7 -26.31 27.27 -33.61
N ILE A 8 -26.06 28.58 -33.68
CA ILE A 8 -25.04 29.26 -32.86
C ILE A 8 -25.32 29.08 -31.37
N THR A 9 -26.56 29.26 -30.91
CA THR A 9 -26.92 29.06 -29.49
C THR A 9 -26.75 27.59 -29.06
N THR A 10 -27.09 26.62 -29.91
CA THR A 10 -26.91 25.20 -29.62
C THR A 10 -25.44 24.82 -29.51
N PHE A 11 -24.60 25.30 -30.43
CA PHE A 11 -23.15 25.08 -30.40
C PHE A 11 -22.48 25.75 -29.20
N LEU A 12 -22.91 26.97 -28.84
CA LEU A 12 -22.36 27.69 -27.69
C LEU A 12 -22.73 27.01 -26.36
N THR A 13 -24.00 26.60 -26.21
CA THR A 13 -24.46 25.90 -25.00
C THR A 13 -23.80 24.52 -24.84
N SER A 14 -23.64 23.76 -25.92
CA SER A 14 -22.94 22.47 -25.87
C SER A 14 -21.46 22.61 -25.52
N THR A 15 -20.79 23.66 -26.01
CA THR A 15 -19.37 23.92 -25.73
C THR A 15 -19.15 24.32 -24.27
N VAL A 16 -20.03 25.14 -23.70
CA VAL A 16 -19.95 25.51 -22.28
C VAL A 16 -20.14 24.27 -21.40
N ILE A 17 -21.14 23.43 -21.68
CA ILE A 17 -21.38 22.19 -20.92
C ILE A 17 -20.17 21.24 -21.01
N ALA A 18 -19.64 21.02 -22.22
CA ALA A 18 -18.46 20.18 -22.41
C ALA A 18 -17.23 20.70 -21.65
N THR A 19 -17.06 22.02 -21.57
CA THR A 19 -15.95 22.66 -20.84
C THR A 19 -16.12 22.51 -19.32
N LEU A 20 -17.36 22.61 -18.81
CA LEU A 20 -17.64 22.39 -17.39
C LEU A 20 -17.39 20.94 -16.98
N ILE A 21 -17.84 19.98 -17.80
CA ILE A 21 -17.57 18.55 -17.57
C ILE A 21 -16.07 18.28 -17.62
N SER A 22 -15.38 18.80 -18.65
CA SER A 22 -13.94 18.61 -18.82
C SER A 22 -13.13 19.21 -17.67
N SER A 23 -13.49 20.42 -17.21
CA SER A 23 -12.82 21.07 -16.07
C SER A 23 -13.08 20.34 -14.75
N TYR A 24 -14.29 19.80 -14.53
CA TYR A 24 -14.60 18.97 -13.37
C TYR A 24 -13.82 17.65 -13.37
N VAL A 25 -13.77 16.96 -14.52
CA VAL A 25 -12.98 15.73 -14.70
C VAL A 25 -11.49 16.02 -14.52
N ALA A 26 -10.99 17.13 -15.08
CA ALA A 26 -9.61 17.56 -14.92
C ALA A 26 -9.27 17.84 -13.45
N LYS A 27 -10.16 18.49 -12.70
CA LYS A 27 -9.98 18.73 -11.26
C LYS A 27 -9.91 17.42 -10.48
N ILE A 28 -10.86 16.50 -10.68
CA ILE A 28 -10.83 15.18 -10.00
C ILE A 28 -9.55 14.41 -10.34
N SER A 29 -9.14 14.44 -11.61
CA SER A 29 -7.90 13.80 -12.06
C SER A 29 -6.68 14.42 -11.38
N ASN A 30 -6.60 15.75 -11.32
CA ASN A 30 -5.50 16.48 -10.70
C ASN A 30 -5.42 16.22 -9.18
N ASP A 31 -6.54 16.30 -8.47
CA ASP A 31 -6.59 16.07 -7.02
C ASP A 31 -6.18 14.62 -6.66
N LYS A 32 -6.63 13.65 -7.46
CA LYS A 32 -6.22 12.24 -7.32
C LYS A 32 -4.73 12.06 -7.60
N ASN A 33 -4.20 12.66 -8.66
CA ASN A 33 -2.77 12.56 -9.00
C ASN A 33 -1.90 13.19 -7.91
N MET A 34 -2.34 14.32 -7.34
CA MET A 34 -1.64 14.99 -6.25
C MET A 34 -1.64 14.12 -4.97
N SER A 35 -2.79 13.60 -4.57
CA SER A 35 -2.89 12.68 -3.42
C SER A 35 -2.07 11.40 -3.61
N LEU A 36 -2.13 10.79 -4.80
CA LEU A 36 -1.34 9.61 -5.15
C LEU A 36 0.16 9.90 -5.08
N LYS A 37 0.60 11.07 -5.55
CA LYS A 37 1.99 11.50 -5.47
C LYS A 37 2.45 11.56 -4.00
N TYR A 38 1.73 12.28 -3.15
CA TYR A 38 2.07 12.40 -1.73
C TYR A 38 2.12 11.03 -1.03
N ILE A 39 1.12 10.18 -1.24
CA ILE A 39 1.09 8.83 -0.65
C ILE A 39 2.26 7.98 -1.16
N THR A 40 2.61 8.08 -2.44
CA THR A 40 3.71 7.31 -3.04
C THR A 40 5.06 7.76 -2.49
N GLU A 41 5.24 9.06 -2.27
CA GLU A 41 6.44 9.64 -1.65
C GLU A 41 6.60 9.16 -0.19
N GLU A 42 5.56 9.28 0.63
CA GLU A 42 5.55 8.78 2.01
C GLU A 42 5.82 7.27 2.08
N ARG A 43 5.20 6.47 1.20
CA ARG A 43 5.48 5.03 1.13
C ARG A 43 6.90 4.73 0.68
N SER A 44 7.51 5.57 -0.16
CA SER A 44 8.91 5.42 -0.54
C SER A 44 9.85 5.65 0.65
N VAL A 45 9.57 6.69 1.45
CA VAL A 45 10.29 6.96 2.71
C VAL A 45 10.11 5.79 3.67
N TRP A 46 8.87 5.36 3.92
CA TRP A 46 8.57 4.21 4.78
C TRP A 46 9.30 2.94 4.32
N ARG A 47 9.27 2.59 3.03
CA ARG A 47 10.01 1.42 2.50
C ARG A 47 11.52 1.54 2.70
N LYS A 48 12.08 2.74 2.61
CA LYS A 48 13.51 2.99 2.86
C LYS A 48 13.85 2.73 4.32
N VAL A 49 13.10 3.34 5.24
CA VAL A 49 13.26 3.14 6.70
C VAL A 49 13.16 1.65 7.04
N MET A 50 12.13 0.96 6.55
CA MET A 50 11.95 -0.48 6.80
C MET A 50 13.16 -1.31 6.33
N ARG A 51 13.74 -1.02 5.15
CA ARG A 51 14.93 -1.74 4.65
C ARG A 51 16.17 -1.45 5.48
N GLU A 52 16.42 -0.19 5.80
CA GLU A 52 17.60 0.25 6.54
C GLU A 52 17.58 -0.30 7.97
N THR A 53 16.46 -0.15 8.68
CA THR A 53 16.28 -0.66 10.04
C THR A 53 16.39 -2.18 10.08
N THR A 54 15.73 -2.89 9.15
CA THR A 54 15.86 -4.35 9.04
C THR A 54 17.30 -4.77 8.76
N SER A 55 18.01 -4.07 7.87
CA SER A 55 19.42 -4.36 7.59
C SER A 55 20.31 -4.14 8.80
N LYS A 56 20.07 -3.08 9.60
CA LYS A 56 20.86 -2.83 10.82
C LYS A 56 20.62 -3.94 11.85
N ILE A 57 19.35 -4.31 12.11
CA ILE A 57 19.00 -5.43 12.99
C ILE A 57 19.64 -6.75 12.50
N CYS A 58 19.50 -7.10 11.23
CA CYS A 58 20.06 -8.36 10.73
C CYS A 58 21.59 -8.38 10.67
N SER A 59 22.24 -7.21 10.68
CA SER A 59 23.71 -7.13 10.67
C SER A 59 24.36 -7.40 12.03
N GLY A 60 23.61 -7.30 13.12
CA GLY A 60 24.16 -7.35 14.48
C GLY A 60 25.06 -6.16 14.85
N LYS A 61 25.19 -5.14 13.97
CA LYS A 61 26.06 -3.97 14.16
C LYS A 61 25.30 -2.83 14.83
N TYR A 62 25.00 -3.00 16.11
CA TYR A 62 24.30 -2.03 16.94
C TYR A 62 24.73 -2.21 18.40
N ASP A 63 24.67 -1.13 19.18
CA ASP A 63 24.93 -1.18 20.61
C ASP A 63 23.69 -1.71 21.37
N GLY A 64 23.81 -2.04 22.66
CA GLY A 64 22.75 -2.72 23.41
C GLY A 64 21.38 -2.02 23.34
N ASP A 65 21.35 -0.73 23.66
CA ASP A 65 20.10 0.06 23.66
C ASP A 65 19.57 0.36 22.24
N ASP A 66 20.45 0.36 21.22
CA ASP A 66 20.07 0.58 19.82
C ASP A 66 19.10 -0.51 19.32
N LEU A 67 19.24 -1.76 19.78
CA LEU A 67 18.38 -2.84 19.30
C LEU A 67 16.91 -2.57 19.59
N LYS A 68 16.62 -2.10 20.80
CA LYS A 68 15.26 -1.79 21.24
C LYS A 68 14.67 -0.62 20.47
N GLU A 69 15.49 0.40 20.16
CA GLU A 69 15.09 1.51 19.31
C GLU A 69 14.73 1.03 17.90
N LEU A 70 15.60 0.23 17.28
CA LEU A 70 15.39 -0.31 15.94
C LEU A 70 14.15 -1.21 15.88
N ALA A 71 13.98 -2.09 16.86
CA ALA A 71 12.80 -2.96 16.96
C ALA A 71 11.52 -2.12 17.11
N THR A 72 11.54 -1.11 17.99
CA THR A 72 10.42 -0.18 18.18
C THR A 72 10.07 0.52 16.87
N MET A 73 11.07 1.02 16.14
CA MET A 73 10.87 1.71 14.87
C MET A 73 10.17 0.83 13.82
N VAL A 74 10.52 -0.46 13.75
CA VAL A 74 9.78 -1.40 12.90
C VAL A 74 8.37 -1.60 13.43
N MET A 75 8.19 -1.88 14.72
CA MET A 75 6.86 -2.19 15.30
C MET A 75 5.85 -1.05 15.12
N VAL A 76 6.24 0.21 15.31
CA VAL A 76 5.34 1.37 15.12
C VAL A 76 5.03 1.67 13.66
N SER A 77 5.81 1.10 12.74
CA SER A 77 5.63 1.23 11.29
C SER A 77 4.69 0.15 10.71
N LEU A 78 4.21 -0.79 11.53
CA LEU A 78 3.30 -1.87 11.17
C LEU A 78 1.84 -1.51 11.48
N ASN A 79 0.91 -2.26 10.90
CA ASN A 79 -0.53 -2.13 11.16
C ASN A 79 -1.12 -3.50 11.59
N PRO A 80 -0.93 -3.91 12.86
CA PRO A 80 -1.23 -5.26 13.34
C PRO A 80 -2.72 -5.57 13.57
N LEU A 81 -3.63 -4.82 12.93
CA LEU A 81 -5.07 -5.01 13.09
C LEU A 81 -5.52 -6.36 12.51
N VAL A 82 -6.02 -7.23 13.41
CA VAL A 82 -6.45 -8.61 13.13
C VAL A 82 -7.64 -8.70 12.16
N GLU A 83 -8.43 -7.63 12.04
CA GLU A 83 -9.73 -7.62 11.33
C GLU A 83 -9.67 -7.97 9.83
N LYS A 84 -8.48 -8.09 9.22
CA LYS A 84 -8.33 -8.29 7.77
C LYS A 84 -7.67 -9.61 7.34
N GLY A 85 -7.57 -10.60 8.24
CA GLY A 85 -6.97 -11.91 7.91
C GLY A 85 -5.47 -11.87 7.58
N ASN A 86 -4.80 -10.73 7.78
CA ASN A 86 -3.36 -10.58 7.61
C ASN A 86 -2.66 -10.77 8.95
N LYS A 87 -1.88 -11.85 9.09
CA LYS A 87 -1.13 -12.18 10.31
C LYS A 87 0.34 -11.77 10.25
N LEU A 88 0.80 -11.20 9.14
CA LEU A 88 2.20 -10.89 8.89
C LEU A 88 2.77 -9.94 9.95
N ASP A 89 2.09 -8.83 10.21
CA ASP A 89 2.56 -7.77 11.11
C ASP A 89 2.70 -8.29 12.54
N LEU A 90 1.74 -9.10 13.01
CA LEU A 90 1.81 -9.77 14.31
C LEU A 90 2.96 -10.76 14.39
N TYR A 91 3.24 -11.48 13.30
CA TYR A 91 4.36 -12.41 13.23
C TYR A 91 5.71 -11.67 13.27
N ILE A 92 5.83 -10.55 12.56
CA ILE A 92 7.02 -9.68 12.62
C ILE A 92 7.24 -9.17 14.05
N ILE A 93 6.18 -8.69 14.73
CA ILE A 93 6.26 -8.24 16.12
C ILE A 93 6.73 -9.37 17.05
N LYS A 94 6.22 -10.60 16.85
CA LYS A 94 6.66 -11.77 17.61
C LYS A 94 8.16 -12.01 17.43
N LEU A 95 8.66 -12.03 16.19
CA LEU A 95 10.07 -12.25 15.90
C LEU A 95 10.95 -11.15 16.50
N LEU A 96 10.54 -9.88 16.40
CA LEU A 96 11.27 -8.77 17.01
C LEU A 96 11.38 -8.90 18.52
N LYS A 97 10.29 -9.30 19.20
CA LYS A 97 10.33 -9.56 20.66
C LYS A 97 11.26 -10.71 21.03
N GLU A 98 11.42 -11.72 20.18
CA GLU A 98 12.43 -12.77 20.39
C GLU A 98 13.84 -12.22 20.19
N ILE A 99 14.06 -11.40 19.15
CA ILE A 99 15.34 -10.74 18.88
C ILE A 99 15.78 -9.85 20.06
N GLU A 100 14.84 -9.11 20.65
CA GLU A 100 15.09 -8.23 21.80
C GLU A 100 15.51 -8.97 23.08
N LYS A 101 15.34 -10.30 23.18
CA LYS A 101 15.79 -11.07 24.36
C LYS A 101 17.31 -11.24 24.41
N GLY A 102 18.02 -10.91 23.33
CA GLY A 102 19.46 -11.07 23.20
C GLY A 102 19.84 -12.43 22.62
N ASP A 103 20.88 -12.42 21.78
CA ASP A 103 21.42 -13.58 21.05
C ASP A 103 20.40 -14.33 20.15
N PRO A 104 19.79 -13.64 19.16
CA PRO A 104 18.86 -14.29 18.25
C PRO A 104 19.56 -15.34 17.39
N ASP A 105 18.96 -16.53 17.32
CA ASP A 105 19.34 -17.54 16.33
C ASP A 105 19.28 -16.95 14.92
N LYS A 106 20.23 -17.34 14.07
CA LYS A 106 20.28 -16.97 12.66
C LYS A 106 18.95 -17.27 11.96
N GLN A 107 18.29 -18.36 12.31
CA GLN A 107 16.98 -18.70 11.75
C GLN A 107 15.93 -17.61 12.05
N ILE A 108 15.90 -17.06 13.26
CA ILE A 108 14.96 -16.00 13.66
C ILE A 108 15.22 -14.73 12.84
N LEU A 109 16.50 -14.37 12.65
CA LEU A 109 16.89 -13.22 11.83
C LEU A 109 16.52 -13.41 10.35
N ASP A 110 16.74 -14.60 9.81
CA ASP A 110 16.36 -14.96 8.44
C ASP A 110 14.84 -14.89 8.26
N GLU A 111 14.07 -15.45 9.19
CA GLU A 111 12.59 -15.37 9.16
C GLU A 111 12.09 -13.93 9.27
N PHE A 112 12.69 -13.10 10.12
CA PHE A 112 12.35 -11.69 10.26
C PHE A 112 12.58 -10.93 8.95
N ARG A 113 13.76 -11.10 8.33
CA ARG A 113 14.10 -10.50 7.03
C ARG A 113 13.10 -10.91 5.95
N ASP A 114 12.76 -12.20 5.91
CA ASP A 114 11.87 -12.73 4.89
C ASP A 114 10.44 -12.18 5.07
N CYS A 115 9.97 -12.04 6.31
CA CYS A 115 8.68 -11.41 6.60
C CYS A 115 8.65 -9.93 6.19
N VAL A 116 9.70 -9.15 6.48
CA VAL A 116 9.80 -7.77 6.01
C VAL A 116 9.84 -7.72 4.47
N SER A 117 10.49 -8.67 3.82
CA SER A 117 10.51 -8.75 2.36
C SER A 117 9.12 -8.99 1.77
N VAL A 118 8.31 -9.86 2.41
CA VAL A 118 6.90 -10.07 2.06
C VAL A 118 6.08 -8.79 2.25
N LEU A 119 6.27 -8.09 3.38
CA LEU A 119 5.58 -6.83 3.68
C LEU A 119 5.85 -5.76 2.62
N LEU A 120 7.13 -5.57 2.26
CA LEU A 120 7.54 -4.62 1.24
C LEU A 120 7.02 -4.99 -0.15
N LYS A 121 6.98 -6.30 -0.47
CA LYS A 121 6.41 -6.79 -1.72
C LYS A 121 4.90 -6.54 -1.77
N HIS A 122 4.18 -6.79 -0.68
CA HIS A 122 2.75 -6.52 -0.59
C HIS A 122 2.46 -5.03 -0.81
N ASP A 123 3.18 -4.14 -0.12
CA ASP A 123 3.03 -2.70 -0.29
C ASP A 123 3.29 -2.25 -1.73
N TRP A 124 4.36 -2.76 -2.35
CA TRP A 124 4.69 -2.45 -3.74
C TRP A 124 3.58 -2.83 -4.73
N GLU A 125 3.01 -4.03 -4.59
CA GLU A 125 1.92 -4.47 -5.46
C GLU A 125 0.65 -3.61 -5.25
N ARG A 126 0.35 -3.18 -4.03
CA ARG A 126 -0.75 -2.25 -3.76
C ARG A 126 -0.51 -0.89 -4.41
N SER A 127 0.67 -0.30 -4.23
CA SER A 127 1.02 0.98 -4.85
C SER A 127 0.94 0.93 -6.37
N LYS A 128 1.43 -0.15 -7.00
CA LYS A 128 1.24 -0.35 -8.45
C LYS A 128 -0.23 -0.48 -8.85
N ASN A 129 -1.05 -1.09 -8.02
CA ASN A 129 -2.47 -1.24 -8.31
C ASN A 129 -3.23 0.09 -8.17
N GLU A 130 -2.86 0.92 -7.19
CA GLU A 130 -3.45 2.24 -6.95
C GLU A 130 -3.22 3.21 -8.13
N THR A 131 -2.10 3.08 -8.85
CA THR A 131 -1.82 3.89 -10.05
C THR A 131 -2.57 3.44 -11.29
N LYS A 132 -3.16 2.22 -11.30
CA LYS A 132 -3.98 1.76 -12.42
C LYS A 132 -5.33 2.49 -12.46
N THR A 133 -5.85 2.72 -13.67
CA THR A 133 -7.24 3.14 -13.88
C THR A 133 -8.19 2.10 -13.30
N LEU A 134 -9.35 2.54 -12.80
CA LEU A 134 -10.32 1.70 -12.08
C LEU A 134 -10.62 0.36 -12.80
N LEU A 135 -10.78 0.38 -14.12
CA LEU A 135 -11.05 -0.82 -14.94
C LEU A 135 -9.93 -1.88 -14.87
N PHE A 136 -8.68 -1.46 -14.70
CA PHE A 136 -7.50 -2.33 -14.69
C PHE A 136 -7.01 -2.68 -13.28
N ARG A 137 -7.67 -2.18 -12.22
CA ARG A 137 -7.31 -2.50 -10.85
C ARG A 137 -7.61 -3.96 -10.55
N ASP A 138 -6.67 -4.61 -9.89
CA ASP A 138 -6.86 -5.95 -9.32
C ASP A 138 -7.63 -5.84 -8.00
N PRO A 139 -8.50 -6.82 -7.67
CA PRO A 139 -9.15 -6.88 -6.37
C PRO A 139 -8.15 -6.96 -5.22
N GLU A 140 -8.50 -6.39 -4.07
CA GLU A 140 -7.61 -6.38 -2.90
C GLU A 140 -7.30 -7.82 -2.41
N SER A 141 -8.31 -8.69 -2.41
CA SER A 141 -8.18 -10.12 -2.06
C SER A 141 -7.17 -10.85 -2.95
N TYR A 142 -7.21 -10.60 -4.27
CA TYR A 142 -6.25 -11.17 -5.22
C TYR A 142 -4.81 -10.72 -4.89
N ILE A 143 -4.60 -9.44 -4.60
CA ILE A 143 -3.28 -8.92 -4.23
C ILE A 143 -2.80 -9.59 -2.93
N LYS A 144 -3.65 -9.63 -1.90
CA LYS A 144 -3.35 -10.26 -0.60
C LYS A 144 -2.95 -11.72 -0.77
N LYS A 145 -3.77 -12.53 -1.44
CA LYS A 145 -3.48 -13.95 -1.69
C LYS A 145 -2.14 -14.16 -2.38
N ARG A 146 -1.87 -13.36 -3.43
CA ARG A 146 -0.64 -13.46 -4.21
C ARG A 146 0.61 -13.04 -3.43
N THR A 147 0.53 -12.02 -2.57
CA THR A 147 1.72 -11.47 -1.90
C THR A 147 1.94 -11.97 -0.49
N LEU A 148 0.87 -12.11 0.31
CA LEU A 148 0.98 -12.49 1.72
C LEU A 148 1.09 -14.00 1.90
N GLY A 149 0.63 -14.81 0.92
CA GLY A 149 0.75 -16.26 0.93
C GLY A 149 0.25 -16.86 2.25
N LYS A 150 1.14 -17.53 2.98
CA LYS A 150 0.83 -18.19 4.27
C LYS A 150 0.35 -17.24 5.39
N PHE A 151 0.53 -15.93 5.23
CA PHE A 151 0.12 -14.93 6.22
C PHE A 151 -1.28 -14.38 5.98
N TYR A 152 -1.96 -14.85 4.92
CA TYR A 152 -3.31 -14.42 4.59
C TYR A 152 -4.31 -15.56 4.74
N GLU A 153 -5.38 -15.27 5.48
CA GLU A 153 -6.55 -16.14 5.61
C GLU A 153 -7.72 -15.51 4.84
N GLU A 154 -8.22 -16.24 3.85
CA GLU A 154 -9.38 -15.82 3.06
C GLU A 154 -10.62 -15.70 3.95
N THR A 155 -11.32 -14.58 3.85
CA THR A 155 -12.60 -14.38 4.54
C THR A 155 -13.77 -14.58 3.58
N GLU A 156 -14.97 -14.89 4.08
CA GLU A 156 -16.17 -15.05 3.24
C GLU A 156 -16.45 -13.81 2.35
N LYS A 157 -16.10 -12.61 2.84
CA LYS A 157 -16.21 -11.36 2.08
C LYS A 157 -15.27 -11.33 0.87
N ASP A 158 -14.08 -11.93 1.00
CA ASP A 158 -13.08 -11.94 -0.06
C ASP A 158 -13.48 -12.85 -1.23
N ASN A 159 -14.17 -13.97 -0.94
CA ASN A 159 -14.71 -14.87 -1.97
C ASN A 159 -15.76 -14.18 -2.85
N SER A 160 -16.66 -13.40 -2.23
CA SER A 160 -17.71 -12.67 -2.96
C SER A 160 -17.18 -11.62 -3.95
N GLN A 161 -16.00 -11.03 -3.69
CA GLN A 161 -15.38 -10.03 -4.58
C GLN A 161 -14.63 -10.64 -5.77
N ILE A 162 -14.24 -11.91 -5.68
CA ILE A 162 -13.51 -12.60 -6.74
C ILE A 162 -14.48 -13.14 -7.79
N GLU A 163 -15.65 -13.62 -7.37
CA GLU A 163 -16.67 -14.21 -8.24
C GLU A 163 -17.45 -13.18 -9.08
N SER A 164 -17.43 -11.90 -8.70
CA SER A 164 -18.19 -10.83 -9.37
C SER A 164 -17.51 -10.23 -10.61
N ARG A 165 -16.52 -10.91 -11.20
CA ARG A 165 -15.71 -10.42 -12.33
C ARG A 165 -15.72 -11.41 -13.48
#